data_AF-A0A0F8FL69-F1
#
_entry.id   AF-A0A0F8FL69-F1
#
_cell.length_a   1.000
_cell.length_b   1.000
_cell.length_c   1.000
_cell.angle_alpha   90.00
_cell.angle_beta   90.00
_cell.angle_gamma   90.00
#
_symmetry.space_group_name_H-M   'P 1'
#
loop_
_entity.id
_entity.type
_entity.pdbx_description
1 polymer ?
#
loop_
_entity_poly.entity_id
_entity_poly.type
_entity_poly.pdbx_seq_one_letter_code
_entity_poly.pdbx_strand_id
1 'polypeptide(L)'
;MLYESWIGHALIVLISLLLIIYALATGAMLKGRIKRKPGNIFRLHRRSGIYFGAFILGSFTYGLLMSLQHGEPILVSIHGKLGLIIVLIVILQVIPSLVLKNRASYRGLHKMMGYSLAPILFIDASWGLYNGVATGTKSSLVLLHSISGGLAALALVWIFLEILYATDKSLARARIASYLAAFLVAAGCWIAGGYNYLTAYGSQVKPVILTGPHPWVHEIVMEAKEHIFVFLPVIFFALSITLYIFDRDAFLGEAKSRRALMMVASLALFMVLLIFLMGAIISNAGKTGTEV
;
A
#
# COMPACT_ATOMS: atom_id res chain seq x y z
N MET A 1 27.91 -2.16 8.88
CA MET A 1 26.85 -1.30 9.45
C MET A 1 25.76 -1.03 8.40
N LEU A 2 25.03 -2.06 7.97
CA LEU A 2 24.04 -1.98 6.87
C LEU A 2 22.60 -2.35 7.29
N TYR A 3 22.42 -2.83 8.53
CA TYR A 3 21.15 -3.36 9.04
C TYR A 3 20.12 -2.27 9.41
N GLU A 4 20.56 -1.03 9.65
CA GLU A 4 19.69 0.06 10.11
C GLU A 4 18.84 0.73 8.99
N SER A 5 19.14 0.47 7.71
CA SER A 5 18.54 1.25 6.60
C SER A 5 17.13 0.82 6.18
N TRP A 6 16.79 -0.47 6.32
CA TRP A 6 15.55 -1.01 5.76
C TRP A 6 14.35 -0.95 6.73
N ILE A 7 14.60 -1.22 8.02
CA ILE A 7 13.57 -1.12 9.07
C ILE A 7 13.04 0.31 9.17
N GLY A 8 13.92 1.31 9.09
CA GLY A 8 13.53 2.72 9.07
C GLY A 8 12.58 3.05 7.92
N HIS A 9 12.91 2.61 6.69
CA HIS A 9 12.03 2.80 5.52
C HIS A 9 10.68 2.08 5.68
N ALA A 10 10.69 0.82 6.13
CA ALA A 10 9.47 0.06 6.35
C ALA A 10 8.55 0.74 7.39
N LEU A 11 9.11 1.24 8.50
CA LEU A 11 8.37 1.99 9.52
C LEU A 11 7.81 3.30 8.98
N ILE A 12 8.58 4.05 8.19
CA ILE A 12 8.12 5.28 7.54
C ILE A 12 6.92 5.00 6.63
N VAL A 13 6.99 3.96 5.81
CA VAL A 13 5.87 3.58 4.92
C VAL A 13 4.64 3.19 5.74
N LEU A 14 4.80 2.38 6.78
CA LEU A 14 3.70 1.93 7.65
C LEU A 14 3.01 3.11 8.36
N ILE A 15 3.78 4.01 8.97
CA ILE A 15 3.25 5.17 9.68
C ILE A 15 2.55 6.10 8.68
N SER A 16 3.18 6.38 7.53
CA SER A 16 2.59 7.20 6.47
C SER A 16 1.26 6.62 5.99
N LEU A 17 1.20 5.30 5.82
CA LEU A 17 0.02 4.59 5.36
C LEU A 17 -1.13 4.66 6.38
N LEU A 18 -0.84 4.44 7.66
CA LEU A 18 -1.84 4.56 8.72
C LEU A 18 -2.41 5.97 8.79
N LEU A 19 -1.54 6.99 8.72
CA LEU A 19 -1.94 8.39 8.73
C LEU A 19 -2.79 8.77 7.52
N ILE A 20 -2.41 8.37 6.30
CA ILE A 20 -3.18 8.70 5.08
C ILE A 20 -4.51 7.94 5.04
N ILE A 21 -4.56 6.66 5.43
CA ILE A 21 -5.83 5.91 5.53
C ILE A 21 -6.77 6.61 6.50
N TYR A 22 -6.27 7.04 7.65
CA TYR A 22 -7.08 7.74 8.64
C TYR A 22 -7.57 9.12 8.11
N ALA A 23 -6.71 9.87 7.43
CA ALA A 23 -7.09 11.13 6.80
C ALA A 23 -8.16 10.93 5.71
N LEU A 24 -8.04 9.89 4.88
CA LEU A 24 -9.02 9.54 3.85
C LEU A 24 -10.35 9.10 4.46
N ALA A 25 -10.34 8.26 5.50
CA ALA A 25 -11.54 7.81 6.18
C ALA A 25 -12.30 8.99 6.81
N THR A 26 -11.61 9.85 7.55
CA THR A 26 -12.23 11.04 8.14
C THR A 26 -12.72 12.04 7.08
N GLY A 27 -12.00 12.19 5.97
CA GLY A 27 -12.43 13.00 4.82
C GLY A 27 -13.69 12.45 4.14
N ALA A 28 -13.78 11.13 3.99
CA ALA A 28 -14.97 10.45 3.47
C ALA A 28 -16.18 10.60 4.39
N MET A 29 -15.99 10.54 5.72
CA MET A 29 -17.04 10.83 6.71
C MET A 29 -17.55 12.26 6.61
N LEU A 30 -16.67 13.25 6.45
CA LEU A 30 -17.07 14.66 6.27
C LEU A 30 -17.93 14.88 5.03
N LYS A 31 -17.72 14.07 3.99
CA LYS A 31 -18.50 14.14 2.76
C LYS A 31 -19.81 13.34 2.82
N GLY A 32 -20.06 12.62 3.92
CA GLY A 32 -21.19 11.71 4.05
C GLY A 32 -21.09 10.48 3.14
N ARG A 33 -19.88 10.16 2.64
CA ARG A 33 -19.66 8.94 1.83
C ARG A 33 -19.73 7.68 2.68
N ILE A 34 -19.25 7.79 3.91
CA ILE A 34 -19.31 6.74 4.92
C ILE A 34 -19.92 7.31 6.21
N LYS A 35 -20.62 6.46 6.97
CA LYS A 35 -21.32 6.84 8.20
C LYS A 35 -20.40 7.55 9.19
N ARG A 36 -20.87 8.70 9.71
CA ARG A 36 -20.11 9.55 10.63
C ARG A 36 -20.09 8.95 12.05
N LYS A 37 -18.91 8.90 12.67
CA LYS A 37 -18.76 8.61 14.11
C LYS A 37 -19.05 9.85 14.97
N PRO A 38 -19.48 9.67 16.24
CA PRO A 38 -19.66 10.80 17.16
C PRO A 38 -18.35 11.57 17.34
N GLY A 39 -18.44 12.90 17.45
CA GLY A 39 -17.30 13.80 17.66
C GLY A 39 -16.99 14.77 16.51
N ASN A 40 -15.93 15.55 16.72
CA ASN A 40 -15.49 16.58 15.78
C ASN A 40 -14.58 16.00 14.69
N ILE A 41 -15.19 15.29 13.73
CA ILE A 41 -14.50 14.67 12.59
C ILE A 41 -13.68 15.69 11.79
N PHE A 42 -14.13 16.95 11.71
CA PHE A 42 -13.37 17.99 11.01
C PHE A 42 -12.04 18.27 11.70
N ARG A 43 -12.03 18.38 13.03
CA ARG A 43 -10.81 18.54 13.83
C ARG A 43 -9.87 17.34 13.68
N LEU A 44 -10.43 16.12 13.65
CA LEU A 44 -9.65 14.89 13.47
C LEU A 44 -8.99 14.85 12.08
N HIS A 45 -9.77 15.07 11.02
CA HIS A 45 -9.28 15.12 9.64
C HIS A 45 -8.16 16.15 9.47
N ARG A 46 -8.36 17.36 10.02
CA ARG A 46 -7.36 18.44 9.99
C ARG A 46 -6.07 18.02 10.71
N ARG A 47 -6.17 17.44 11.91
CA ARG A 47 -5.00 16.99 12.68
C ARG A 47 -4.24 15.89 11.97
N SER A 48 -4.93 14.87 11.47
CA SER A 48 -4.28 13.78 10.73
C SER A 48 -3.61 14.27 9.45
N GLY A 49 -4.22 15.22 8.74
CA GLY A 49 -3.60 15.84 7.56
C GLY A 49 -2.30 16.58 7.89
N ILE A 50 -2.27 17.31 9.02
CA ILE A 50 -1.06 17.99 9.50
C ILE A 50 0.01 16.97 9.91
N TYR A 51 -0.34 15.94 10.68
CA TYR A 51 0.62 14.91 11.11
C TYR A 51 1.19 14.14 9.93
N PHE A 52 0.33 13.74 8.98
CA PHE A 52 0.77 13.13 7.73
C PHE A 52 1.74 14.06 6.99
N GLY A 53 1.37 15.33 6.82
CA GLY A 53 2.21 16.27 6.08
C GLY A 53 3.56 16.55 6.72
N ALA A 54 3.59 16.73 8.05
CA ALA A 54 4.83 16.89 8.80
C ALA A 54 5.71 15.64 8.72
N PHE A 55 5.10 14.45 8.79
CA PHE A 55 5.83 13.19 8.70
C PHE A 55 6.48 12.98 7.33
N ILE A 56 5.74 13.23 6.25
CA ILE A 56 6.26 13.15 4.86
C ILE A 56 7.37 14.17 4.62
N LEU A 57 7.22 15.40 5.10
CA LEU A 57 8.27 16.40 5.00
C LEU A 57 9.53 15.97 5.77
N GLY A 58 9.36 15.43 6.97
CA GLY A 58 10.44 14.89 7.79
C GLY A 58 11.18 13.73 7.11
N SER A 59 10.47 12.76 6.53
CA SER A 59 11.12 11.63 5.86
C SER A 59 11.86 12.07 4.59
N PHE A 60 11.28 12.98 3.81
CA PHE A 60 11.92 13.51 2.60
C PHE A 60 13.18 14.31 2.92
N THR A 61 13.12 15.20 3.92
CA THR A 61 14.29 15.98 4.37
C THR A 61 15.38 15.09 4.93
N TYR A 62 15.02 14.05 5.69
CA TYR A 62 15.97 13.02 6.13
C TYR A 62 16.63 12.32 4.94
N GLY A 63 15.85 11.90 3.93
CA GLY A 63 16.39 11.28 2.71
C GLY A 63 17.36 12.20 1.96
N LEU A 64 17.03 13.48 1.81
CA LEU A 64 17.93 14.47 1.21
C LEU A 64 19.24 14.64 1.99
N LEU A 65 19.15 14.71 3.32
CA LEU A 65 20.33 14.82 4.18
C LEU A 65 21.25 13.60 4.02
N MET A 66 20.67 12.40 3.96
CA MET A 66 21.43 11.18 3.73
C MET A 66 22.11 11.19 2.36
N SER A 67 21.42 11.54 1.28
CA SER A 67 22.05 11.64 -0.05
C SER A 67 23.20 12.64 -0.08
N LEU A 68 23.03 13.81 0.56
CA LEU A 68 24.08 14.81 0.67
C LEU A 68 25.30 14.30 1.43
N GLN A 69 25.10 13.59 2.55
CA GLN A 69 26.19 13.01 3.33
C GLN A 69 26.98 11.95 2.55
N HIS A 70 26.32 11.23 1.64
CA HIS A 70 26.95 10.21 0.79
C HIS A 70 27.51 10.77 -0.53
N GLY A 71 27.40 12.08 -0.77
CA GLY A 71 27.84 12.71 -2.02
C GLY A 71 27.01 12.30 -3.24
N GLU A 72 25.82 11.75 -3.04
CA GLU A 72 24.95 11.31 -4.12
C GLU A 72 24.19 12.50 -4.74
N PRO A 73 24.04 12.53 -6.07
CA PRO A 73 23.28 13.58 -6.73
C PRO A 73 21.79 13.52 -6.35
N ILE A 74 21.27 14.67 -5.91
CA ILE A 74 19.89 14.82 -5.46
C ILE A 74 18.91 14.60 -6.63
N LEU A 75 17.79 13.92 -6.37
CA LEU A 75 16.67 13.73 -7.31
C LEU A 75 17.03 13.01 -8.63
N VAL A 76 18.11 12.22 -8.67
CA VAL A 76 18.40 11.36 -9.83
C VAL A 76 17.44 10.17 -9.89
N SER A 77 17.14 9.57 -8.73
CA SER A 77 16.26 8.39 -8.65
C SER A 77 14.79 8.73 -8.86
N ILE A 78 14.03 7.79 -9.43
CA ILE A 78 12.57 7.91 -9.58
C ILE A 78 11.90 8.05 -8.21
N HIS A 79 12.37 7.31 -7.20
CA HIS A 79 11.93 7.43 -5.81
C HIS A 79 12.10 8.87 -5.28
N GLY A 80 13.28 9.49 -5.48
CA GLY A 80 13.50 10.88 -5.06
C GLY A 80 12.55 11.86 -5.74
N LYS A 81 12.32 11.70 -7.06
CA LYS A 81 11.39 12.55 -7.83
C LYS A 81 9.94 12.38 -7.37
N LEU A 82 9.49 11.14 -7.13
CA LEU A 82 8.17 10.85 -6.60
C LEU A 82 8.00 11.41 -5.18
N GLY A 83 8.99 11.26 -4.31
CA GLY A 83 9.02 11.86 -2.97
C GLY A 83 8.81 13.37 -3.01
N LEU A 84 9.49 14.09 -3.93
CA LEU A 84 9.29 15.53 -4.11
C LEU A 84 7.86 15.86 -4.56
N ILE A 85 7.31 15.10 -5.52
CA ILE A 85 5.92 15.28 -5.97
C ILE A 85 4.94 15.09 -4.79
N ILE A 86 5.14 14.06 -3.97
CA ILE A 86 4.31 13.80 -2.78
C ILE A 86 4.38 15.00 -1.82
N VAL A 87 5.58 15.52 -1.53
CA VAL A 87 5.77 16.69 -0.66
C VAL A 87 5.03 17.91 -1.22
N LEU A 88 5.14 18.19 -2.52
CA LEU A 88 4.43 19.30 -3.17
C LEU A 88 2.91 19.13 -3.06
N ILE A 89 2.39 17.93 -3.30
CA ILE A 89 0.97 17.62 -3.14
C ILE A 89 0.53 17.81 -1.69
N VAL A 90 1.32 17.36 -0.71
CA VAL A 90 1.07 17.53 0.72
C VAL A 90 1.02 19.01 1.11
N ILE A 91 1.96 19.82 0.63
CA ILE A 91 1.98 21.27 0.87
C ILE A 91 0.70 21.91 0.34
N LEU A 92 0.31 21.58 -0.90
CA LEU A 92 -0.91 22.05 -1.54
C LEU A 92 -2.19 21.49 -0.89
N GLN A 93 -2.11 20.38 -0.16
CA GLN A 93 -3.21 19.85 0.65
C GLN A 93 -3.36 20.60 1.96
N VAL A 94 -2.26 20.79 2.69
CA VAL A 94 -2.26 21.26 4.08
C VAL A 94 -2.34 22.78 4.11
N ILE A 95 -1.49 23.53 3.41
CA ILE A 95 -1.41 24.99 3.54
C ILE A 95 -2.74 25.66 3.17
N PRO A 96 -3.36 25.41 1.99
CA PRO A 96 -4.63 26.04 1.65
C PRO A 96 -5.74 25.69 2.64
N SER A 97 -5.72 24.48 3.22
CA SER A 97 -6.71 24.06 4.22
C SER A 97 -6.64 24.84 5.53
N LEU A 98 -5.46 25.40 5.84
CA LEU A 98 -5.20 26.17 7.06
C LEU A 98 -5.41 27.68 6.86
N VAL A 99 -5.07 28.19 5.68
CA VAL A 99 -5.02 29.64 5.41
C VAL A 99 -6.29 30.15 4.71
N LEU A 100 -6.82 29.42 3.73
CA LEU A 100 -7.91 29.91 2.90
C LEU A 100 -9.27 29.78 3.61
N LYS A 101 -9.93 30.93 3.81
CA LYS A 101 -11.27 31.02 4.39
C LYS A 101 -12.35 30.47 3.44
N ASN A 102 -12.25 30.77 2.15
CA ASN A 102 -13.21 30.28 1.15
C ASN A 102 -12.85 28.84 0.71
N ARG A 103 -13.41 27.86 1.43
CA ARG A 103 -13.16 26.44 1.15
C ARG A 103 -13.89 25.90 -0.06
N ALA A 104 -14.91 26.60 -0.55
CA ALA A 104 -15.73 26.10 -1.64
C ALA A 104 -14.94 26.01 -2.95
N SER A 105 -14.06 26.98 -3.21
CA SER A 105 -13.30 27.11 -4.47
C SER A 105 -12.28 25.98 -4.69
N TYR A 106 -11.58 25.52 -3.65
CA TYR A 106 -10.50 24.53 -3.78
C TYR A 106 -10.88 23.11 -3.30
N ARG A 107 -12.09 22.92 -2.76
CA ARG A 107 -12.56 21.62 -2.25
C ARG A 107 -12.53 20.51 -3.30
N GLY A 108 -12.74 20.82 -4.58
CA GLY A 108 -12.63 19.86 -5.68
C GLY A 108 -11.22 19.28 -5.76
N LEU A 109 -10.26 20.18 -5.92
CA LEU A 109 -8.82 19.89 -6.01
C LEU A 109 -8.30 19.22 -4.74
N HIS A 110 -8.70 19.69 -3.55
CA HIS A 110 -8.35 19.06 -2.26
C HIS A 110 -8.76 17.58 -2.22
N LYS A 111 -9.97 17.24 -2.68
CA LYS A 111 -10.40 15.84 -2.72
C LYS A 111 -9.59 15.02 -3.70
N MET A 112 -9.41 15.51 -4.93
CA MET A 112 -8.71 14.78 -5.98
C MET A 112 -7.29 14.43 -5.54
N MET A 113 -6.52 15.43 -5.14
CA MET A 113 -5.16 15.25 -4.65
C MET A 113 -5.09 14.40 -3.38
N GLY A 114 -6.05 14.56 -2.45
CA GLY A 114 -6.12 13.74 -1.24
C GLY A 114 -6.28 12.25 -1.56
N TYR A 115 -7.20 11.89 -2.46
CA TYR A 115 -7.38 10.49 -2.88
C TYR A 115 -6.19 9.96 -3.71
N SER A 116 -5.52 10.81 -4.48
CA SER A 116 -4.34 10.41 -5.26
C SER A 116 -3.09 10.17 -4.41
N LEU A 117 -2.99 10.75 -3.20
CA LEU A 117 -1.80 10.61 -2.35
C LEU A 117 -1.52 9.17 -1.93
N ALA A 118 -2.54 8.42 -1.53
CA ALA A 118 -2.35 7.03 -1.09
C ALA A 118 -1.76 6.11 -2.19
N PRO A 119 -2.29 6.05 -3.43
CA PRO A 119 -1.70 5.23 -4.47
C PRO A 119 -0.31 5.72 -4.89
N ILE A 120 -0.07 7.04 -4.97
CA ILE A 120 1.27 7.57 -5.30
C ILE A 120 2.28 7.17 -4.22
N LEU A 121 1.91 7.27 -2.95
CA LEU A 121 2.76 6.86 -1.83
C LEU A 121 3.09 5.36 -1.88
N PHE A 122 2.15 4.51 -2.27
CA PHE A 122 2.43 3.08 -2.45
C PHE A 122 3.35 2.78 -3.63
N ILE A 123 3.19 3.50 -4.74
CA ILE A 123 4.08 3.40 -5.90
C ILE A 123 5.49 3.83 -5.49
N ASP A 124 5.62 4.96 -4.80
CA ASP A 124 6.89 5.48 -4.30
C ASP A 124 7.57 4.53 -3.32
N ALA A 125 6.82 4.02 -2.33
CA ALA A 125 7.31 3.03 -1.38
C ALA A 125 7.79 1.73 -2.06
N SER A 126 7.04 1.25 -3.06
CA SER A 126 7.43 0.07 -3.85
C SER A 126 8.70 0.35 -4.66
N TRP A 127 8.86 1.57 -5.17
CA TRP A 127 10.07 1.98 -5.89
C TRP A 127 11.28 2.06 -4.98
N GLY A 128 11.11 2.62 -3.77
CA GLY A 128 12.14 2.64 -2.74
C GLY A 128 12.59 1.23 -2.35
N LEU A 129 11.63 0.32 -2.13
CA LEU A 129 11.92 -1.09 -1.86
C LEU A 129 12.67 -1.76 -3.01
N TYR A 130 12.20 -1.55 -4.25
CA TYR A 130 12.82 -2.09 -5.46
C TYR A 130 14.26 -1.59 -5.66
N ASN A 131 14.54 -0.32 -5.34
CA ASN A 131 15.90 0.21 -5.39
C ASN A 131 16.84 -0.54 -4.41
N GLY A 132 16.31 -0.98 -3.27
CA GLY A 132 17.03 -1.76 -2.26
C GLY A 132 17.28 -3.23 -2.61
N VAL A 133 16.66 -3.77 -3.66
CA VAL A 133 16.93 -5.13 -4.17
C VAL A 133 18.32 -5.19 -4.82
N ALA A 134 19.02 -6.34 -4.75
CA ALA A 134 20.32 -6.50 -5.39
C ALA A 134 20.24 -6.30 -6.91
N THR A 135 21.14 -5.49 -7.48
CA THR A 135 21.09 -5.04 -8.88
C THR A 135 21.02 -6.18 -9.89
N GLY A 136 21.72 -7.30 -9.65
CA GLY A 136 21.70 -8.49 -10.52
C GLY A 136 20.42 -9.35 -10.42
N THR A 137 19.51 -9.01 -9.50
CA THR A 137 18.24 -9.73 -9.26
C THR A 137 17.01 -8.85 -9.52
N LYS A 138 17.23 -7.61 -9.98
CA LYS A 138 16.18 -6.63 -10.27
C LYS A 138 15.44 -7.02 -11.55
N SER A 139 14.13 -7.20 -11.42
CA SER A 139 13.22 -7.42 -12.55
C SER A 139 12.07 -6.42 -12.46
N SER A 140 11.71 -5.82 -13.60
CA SER A 140 10.54 -4.94 -13.70
C SER A 140 9.24 -5.63 -13.26
N LEU A 141 9.19 -6.96 -13.36
CA LEU A 141 8.07 -7.77 -12.87
C LEU A 141 7.97 -7.80 -11.35
N VAL A 142 9.11 -7.76 -10.63
CA VAL A 142 9.11 -7.65 -9.16
C VAL A 142 8.55 -6.30 -8.72
N LEU A 143 8.94 -5.22 -9.42
CA LEU A 143 8.41 -3.89 -9.16
C LEU A 143 6.90 -3.83 -9.45
N LEU A 144 6.46 -4.34 -10.60
CA LEU A 144 5.05 -4.43 -10.97
C LEU A 144 4.26 -5.22 -9.92
N HIS A 145 4.76 -6.39 -9.53
CA HIS A 145 4.17 -7.23 -8.48
C HIS A 145 4.01 -6.48 -7.15
N SER A 146 5.06 -5.79 -6.70
CA SER A 146 5.04 -5.00 -5.46
C SER A 146 4.00 -3.87 -5.52
N ILE A 147 3.99 -3.10 -6.61
CA ILE A 147 3.03 -2.00 -6.81
C ILE A 147 1.60 -2.55 -6.83
N SER A 148 1.35 -3.62 -7.59
CA SER A 148 0.03 -4.23 -7.68
C SER A 148 -0.47 -4.76 -6.33
N GLY A 149 0.40 -5.38 -5.53
CA GLY A 149 0.07 -5.83 -4.18
C GLY A 149 -0.30 -4.66 -3.26
N GLY A 150 0.47 -3.58 -3.28
CA GLY A 150 0.18 -2.37 -2.51
C GLY A 150 -1.14 -1.70 -2.90
N LEU A 151 -1.41 -1.57 -4.21
CA LEU A 151 -2.68 -1.03 -4.72
C LEU A 151 -3.87 -1.95 -4.38
N ALA A 152 -3.69 -3.27 -4.40
CA ALA A 152 -4.70 -4.22 -3.97
C ALA A 152 -5.01 -4.09 -2.47
N ALA A 153 -3.99 -3.87 -1.63
CA ALA A 153 -4.18 -3.59 -0.21
C ALA A 153 -5.00 -2.30 0.03
N LEU A 154 -4.73 -1.22 -0.73
CA LEU A 154 -5.56 -0.01 -0.69
C LEU A 154 -7.01 -0.27 -1.09
N ALA A 155 -7.22 -1.06 -2.15
CA ALA A 155 -8.57 -1.42 -2.59
C ALA A 155 -9.31 -2.25 -1.53
N LEU A 156 -8.62 -3.14 -0.81
CA LEU A 156 -9.19 -3.88 0.33
C LEU A 156 -9.55 -2.98 1.50
N VAL A 157 -8.71 -1.99 1.84
CA VAL A 157 -9.05 -0.98 2.85
C VAL A 157 -10.29 -0.18 2.41
N TRP A 158 -10.40 0.16 1.13
CA TRP A 158 -11.59 0.80 0.59
C TRP A 158 -12.83 -0.09 0.76
N ILE A 159 -12.78 -1.36 0.35
CA ILE A 159 -13.87 -2.34 0.56
C ILE A 159 -14.25 -2.43 2.04
N PHE A 160 -13.26 -2.57 2.92
CA PHE A 160 -13.48 -2.66 4.37
C PHE A 160 -14.24 -1.44 4.91
N LEU A 161 -13.84 -0.22 4.52
CA LEU A 161 -14.52 1.01 4.94
C LEU A 161 -15.94 1.13 4.39
N GLU A 162 -16.19 0.68 3.16
CA GLU A 162 -17.53 0.66 2.57
C GLU A 162 -18.47 -0.30 3.29
N ILE A 163 -17.96 -1.43 3.79
CA ILE A 163 -18.77 -2.40 4.54
C ILE A 163 -18.96 -1.94 5.99
N LEU A 164 -17.89 -1.47 6.65
CA LEU A 164 -17.91 -1.03 8.04
C LEU A 164 -18.87 0.15 8.27
N TYR A 165 -18.92 1.06 7.30
CA TYR A 165 -19.70 2.29 7.38
C TYR A 165 -20.71 2.38 6.24
N ALA A 166 -21.43 1.28 6.02
CA ALA A 166 -22.35 1.09 4.90
C ALA A 166 -23.36 2.24 4.73
N THR A 167 -23.51 2.63 3.47
CA THR A 167 -24.50 3.58 2.94
C THR A 167 -25.15 2.99 1.69
N ASP A 168 -26.20 3.62 1.18
CA ASP A 168 -26.93 3.17 -0.03
C ASP A 168 -26.06 2.89 -1.25
N LYS A 169 -24.96 3.64 -1.39
CA LYS A 169 -24.03 3.53 -2.52
C LYS A 169 -22.78 2.71 -2.20
N SER A 170 -22.65 2.19 -0.96
CA SER A 170 -21.45 1.48 -0.52
C SER A 170 -21.24 0.16 -1.23
N LEU A 171 -22.30 -0.62 -1.46
CA LEU A 171 -22.19 -1.89 -2.19
C LEU A 171 -21.64 -1.70 -3.61
N ALA A 172 -22.15 -0.72 -4.36
CA ALA A 172 -21.67 -0.43 -5.71
C ALA A 172 -20.18 -0.05 -5.73
N ARG A 173 -19.73 0.76 -4.75
CA ARG A 173 -18.31 1.14 -4.63
C ARG A 173 -17.43 -0.03 -4.20
N ALA A 174 -17.91 -0.86 -3.26
CA ALA A 174 -17.23 -2.07 -2.83
C ALA A 174 -17.05 -3.05 -4.00
N ARG A 175 -18.05 -3.20 -4.88
CA ARG A 175 -17.95 -4.00 -6.11
C ARG A 175 -16.83 -3.49 -7.03
N ILE A 176 -16.83 -2.19 -7.35
CA ILE A 176 -15.77 -1.57 -8.18
C ILE A 176 -14.39 -1.81 -7.58
N ALA A 177 -14.24 -1.55 -6.28
CA ALA A 177 -12.98 -1.77 -5.57
C ALA A 177 -12.59 -3.26 -5.57
N SER A 178 -13.54 -4.18 -5.46
CA SER A 178 -13.28 -5.63 -5.50
C SER A 178 -12.84 -6.12 -6.88
N TYR A 179 -13.40 -5.59 -7.97
CA TYR A 179 -12.95 -5.92 -9.33
C TYR A 179 -11.53 -5.42 -9.58
N LEU A 180 -11.24 -4.18 -9.16
CA LEU A 180 -9.89 -3.64 -9.23
C LEU A 180 -8.91 -4.47 -8.41
N ALA A 181 -9.27 -4.84 -7.18
CA ALA A 181 -8.45 -5.66 -6.30
C ALA A 181 -8.18 -7.04 -6.91
N ALA A 182 -9.22 -7.71 -7.42
CA ALA A 182 -9.09 -9.02 -8.07
C ALA A 182 -8.22 -8.95 -9.32
N PHE A 183 -8.37 -7.91 -10.15
CA PHE A 183 -7.51 -7.68 -11.31
C PHE A 183 -6.04 -7.47 -10.92
N LEU A 184 -5.77 -6.60 -9.95
CA LEU A 184 -4.41 -6.33 -9.47
C LEU A 184 -3.74 -7.57 -8.89
N VAL A 185 -4.49 -8.41 -8.16
CA VAL A 185 -3.97 -9.67 -7.63
C VAL A 185 -3.75 -10.69 -8.74
N ALA A 186 -4.71 -10.90 -9.64
CA ALA A 186 -4.58 -11.89 -10.69
C ALA A 186 -3.48 -11.53 -11.70
N ALA A 187 -3.54 -10.33 -12.30
CA ALA A 187 -2.59 -9.91 -13.33
C ALA A 187 -1.24 -9.47 -12.74
N GLY A 188 -1.29 -8.57 -11.76
CA GLY A 188 -0.10 -7.93 -11.21
C GLY A 188 0.63 -8.79 -10.20
N CYS A 189 -0.08 -9.49 -9.31
CA CYS A 189 0.58 -10.31 -8.30
C CYS A 189 0.84 -11.73 -8.80
N TRP A 190 -0.19 -12.41 -9.29
CA TRP A 190 -0.15 -13.84 -9.59
C TRP A 190 0.57 -14.13 -10.91
N ILE A 191 0.13 -13.51 -12.02
CA ILE A 191 0.77 -13.71 -13.33
C ILE A 191 2.18 -13.11 -13.34
N ALA A 192 2.36 -11.82 -13.05
CA ALA A 192 3.68 -11.20 -13.13
C ALA A 192 4.66 -11.73 -12.06
N GLY A 193 4.19 -11.92 -10.82
CA GLY A 193 5.01 -12.50 -9.74
C GLY A 193 5.34 -13.97 -9.97
N GLY A 194 4.36 -14.76 -10.40
CA GLY A 194 4.56 -16.18 -10.73
C GLY A 194 5.50 -16.38 -11.93
N TYR A 195 5.36 -15.57 -12.97
CA TYR A 195 6.28 -15.62 -14.12
C TYR A 195 7.71 -15.27 -13.69
N ASN A 196 7.90 -14.21 -12.88
CA ASN A 196 9.21 -13.86 -12.36
C ASN A 196 9.80 -14.97 -11.47
N TYR A 197 8.95 -15.63 -10.69
CA TYR A 197 9.36 -16.77 -9.87
C TYR A 197 9.92 -17.91 -10.73
N LEU A 198 9.20 -18.28 -11.79
CA LEU A 198 9.59 -19.37 -12.69
C LEU A 198 10.84 -19.05 -13.53
N THR A 199 11.03 -17.80 -13.91
CA THR A 199 12.05 -17.42 -14.90
C THR A 199 13.34 -16.87 -14.30
N ALA A 200 13.26 -16.15 -13.17
CA ALA A 200 14.39 -15.45 -12.58
C ALA A 200 14.72 -15.94 -11.17
N TYR A 201 13.71 -16.17 -10.32
CA TYR A 201 13.96 -16.47 -8.91
C TYR A 201 14.77 -17.76 -8.71
N GLY A 202 14.36 -18.86 -9.35
CA GLY A 202 14.99 -20.17 -9.17
C GLY A 202 16.47 -20.23 -9.58
N SER A 203 16.86 -19.49 -10.62
CA SER A 203 18.22 -19.52 -11.17
C SER A 203 19.11 -18.40 -10.62
N GLN A 204 18.55 -17.24 -10.27
CA GLN A 204 19.34 -16.05 -9.94
C GLN A 204 19.29 -15.68 -8.45
N VAL A 205 18.18 -15.95 -7.77
CA VAL A 205 17.95 -15.49 -6.39
C VAL A 205 18.06 -16.63 -5.39
N LYS A 206 17.44 -17.77 -5.67
CA LYS A 206 17.44 -18.94 -4.80
C LYS A 206 18.87 -19.41 -4.45
N PRO A 207 19.80 -19.61 -5.39
CA PRO A 207 21.14 -20.09 -5.06
C PRO A 207 21.87 -19.12 -4.12
N VAL A 208 21.79 -17.82 -4.40
CA VAL A 208 22.40 -16.75 -3.60
C VAL A 208 21.90 -16.75 -2.16
N ILE A 209 20.59 -16.96 -1.94
CA ILE A 209 20.03 -17.04 -0.58
C ILE A 209 20.51 -18.30 0.14
N LEU A 210 20.53 -19.45 -0.54
CA LEU A 210 20.90 -20.73 0.05
C LEU A 210 22.40 -20.82 0.40
N THR A 211 23.28 -20.20 -0.38
CA THR A 211 24.72 -20.13 -0.08
C THR A 211 25.09 -18.95 0.81
N GLY A 212 24.17 -18.01 1.02
CA GLY A 212 24.36 -16.82 1.82
C GLY A 212 24.21 -17.06 3.33
N PRO A 213 24.21 -15.98 4.14
CA PRO A 213 24.18 -16.06 5.60
C PRO A 213 22.82 -16.48 6.19
N HIS A 214 21.76 -16.51 5.37
CA HIS A 214 20.38 -16.71 5.82
C HIS A 214 19.59 -17.72 4.95
N PRO A 215 20.04 -18.98 4.84
CA PRO A 215 19.40 -20.00 3.99
C PRO A 215 17.96 -20.32 4.42
N TRP A 216 17.65 -20.23 5.72
CA TRP A 216 16.31 -20.44 6.28
C TRP A 216 15.24 -19.53 5.67
N VAL A 217 15.62 -18.39 5.09
CA VAL A 217 14.68 -17.48 4.40
C VAL A 217 14.10 -18.16 3.16
N HIS A 218 14.87 -18.96 2.43
CA HIS A 218 14.32 -19.78 1.35
C HIS A 218 13.46 -20.90 1.92
N GLU A 219 14.02 -21.68 2.85
CA GLU A 219 13.44 -22.93 3.36
C GLU A 219 12.11 -22.74 4.10
N ILE A 220 11.92 -21.59 4.75
CA ILE A 220 10.73 -21.32 5.56
C ILE A 220 9.89 -20.19 4.94
N VAL A 221 10.50 -19.02 4.73
CA VAL A 221 9.74 -17.80 4.37
C VAL A 221 9.23 -17.88 2.94
N MET A 222 10.06 -18.30 1.99
CA MET A 222 9.62 -18.44 0.60
C MET A 222 8.64 -19.59 0.42
N GLU A 223 8.91 -20.74 1.03
CA GLU A 223 8.01 -21.91 0.98
C GLU A 223 6.61 -21.55 1.52
N ALA A 224 6.53 -20.89 2.69
CA ALA A 224 5.27 -20.42 3.25
C ALA A 224 4.59 -19.38 2.34
N LYS A 225 5.37 -18.46 1.77
CA LYS A 225 4.87 -17.44 0.85
C LYS A 225 4.25 -18.08 -0.39
N GLU A 226 4.83 -19.12 -0.98
CA GLU A 226 4.29 -19.82 -2.15
C GLU A 226 2.91 -20.42 -1.87
N HIS A 227 2.76 -21.07 -0.71
CA HIS A 227 1.49 -21.63 -0.29
C HIS A 227 0.41 -20.56 -0.14
N ILE A 228 0.70 -19.46 0.58
CA ILE A 228 -0.26 -18.37 0.75
C ILE A 228 -0.59 -17.70 -0.60
N PHE A 229 0.43 -17.53 -1.45
CA PHE A 229 0.32 -16.87 -2.74
C PHE A 229 -0.65 -17.57 -3.69
N VAL A 230 -0.69 -18.90 -3.69
CA VAL A 230 -1.63 -19.69 -4.51
C VAL A 230 -3.09 -19.44 -4.11
N PHE A 231 -3.38 -19.19 -2.83
CA PHE A 231 -4.74 -18.95 -2.36
C PHE A 231 -5.23 -17.51 -2.54
N LEU A 232 -4.33 -16.55 -2.78
CA LEU A 232 -4.71 -15.14 -2.92
C LEU A 232 -5.75 -14.91 -4.04
N PRO A 233 -5.57 -15.38 -5.29
CA PRO A 233 -6.59 -15.20 -6.32
C PRO A 233 -7.95 -15.78 -5.91
N VAL A 234 -7.95 -16.95 -5.26
CA VAL A 234 -9.19 -17.62 -4.81
C VAL A 234 -9.95 -16.74 -3.83
N ILE A 235 -9.28 -16.18 -2.81
CA ILE A 235 -9.91 -15.30 -1.82
C ILE A 235 -10.46 -14.03 -2.47
N PHE A 236 -9.71 -13.43 -3.40
CA PHE A 236 -10.11 -12.19 -4.07
C PHE A 236 -11.29 -12.42 -5.03
N PHE A 237 -11.28 -13.50 -5.81
CA PHE A 237 -12.41 -13.87 -6.65
C PHE A 237 -13.64 -14.23 -5.82
N ALA A 238 -13.48 -14.98 -4.74
CA ALA A 238 -14.59 -15.30 -3.84
C ALA A 238 -15.22 -14.02 -3.26
N LEU A 239 -14.42 -13.07 -2.76
CA LEU A 239 -14.90 -11.79 -2.27
C LEU A 239 -15.61 -10.99 -3.37
N SER A 240 -15.01 -10.90 -4.55
CA SER A 240 -15.53 -10.16 -5.70
C SER A 240 -16.85 -10.74 -6.22
N ILE A 241 -16.93 -12.06 -6.39
CA ILE A 241 -18.14 -12.77 -6.81
C ILE A 241 -19.22 -12.60 -5.75
N THR A 242 -18.88 -12.77 -4.47
CA THR A 242 -19.84 -12.60 -3.37
C THR A 242 -20.41 -11.18 -3.37
N LEU A 243 -19.57 -10.14 -3.48
CA LEU A 243 -20.03 -8.74 -3.55
C LEU A 243 -20.87 -8.47 -4.81
N TYR A 244 -20.59 -9.13 -5.93
CA TYR A 244 -21.37 -9.01 -7.16
C TYR A 244 -22.78 -9.57 -7.00
N ILE A 245 -22.91 -10.79 -6.46
CA ILE A 245 -24.22 -11.46 -6.30
C ILE A 245 -25.04 -10.90 -5.13
N PHE A 246 -24.37 -10.26 -4.15
CA PHE A 246 -25.03 -9.79 -2.94
C PHE A 246 -26.11 -8.75 -3.25
N ASP A 247 -27.31 -8.91 -2.69
CA ASP A 247 -28.38 -7.93 -2.85
C ASP A 247 -28.16 -6.66 -2.00
N ARG A 248 -28.66 -5.52 -2.47
CA ARG A 248 -28.50 -4.23 -1.78
C ARG A 248 -29.27 -4.18 -0.46
N ASP A 249 -30.49 -4.69 -0.42
CA ASP A 249 -31.32 -4.63 0.78
C ASP A 249 -30.78 -5.60 1.83
N ALA A 250 -30.34 -6.79 1.40
CA ALA A 250 -29.58 -7.70 2.25
C ALA A 250 -28.28 -7.04 2.77
N PHE A 251 -27.54 -6.32 1.92
CA PHE A 251 -26.30 -5.63 2.31
C PHE A 251 -26.53 -4.61 3.42
N LEU A 252 -27.63 -3.85 3.36
CA LEU A 252 -27.95 -2.82 4.35
C LEU A 252 -28.66 -3.39 5.59
N GLY A 253 -29.51 -4.40 5.41
CA GLY A 253 -30.30 -5.02 6.47
C GLY A 253 -29.53 -6.03 7.33
N GLU A 254 -28.60 -6.79 6.75
CA GLU A 254 -28.00 -7.94 7.43
C GLU A 254 -26.59 -7.68 7.98
N ALA A 255 -26.51 -7.37 9.27
CA ALA A 255 -25.24 -7.14 9.95
C ALA A 255 -24.31 -8.37 9.95
N LYS A 256 -24.87 -9.59 9.98
CA LYS A 256 -24.10 -10.84 9.97
C LYS A 256 -23.36 -11.02 8.65
N SER A 257 -24.05 -10.82 7.53
CA SER A 257 -23.50 -10.97 6.18
C SER A 257 -22.41 -9.92 5.91
N ARG A 258 -22.63 -8.67 6.32
CA ARG A 258 -21.57 -7.64 6.30
C ARG A 258 -20.36 -8.02 7.15
N ARG A 259 -20.57 -8.62 8.32
CA ARG A 259 -19.46 -9.08 9.19
C ARG A 259 -18.64 -10.17 8.51
N ALA A 260 -19.29 -11.14 7.86
CA ALA A 260 -18.60 -12.17 7.10
C ALA A 260 -17.77 -11.56 5.96
N LEU A 261 -18.33 -10.64 5.18
CA LEU A 261 -17.59 -9.92 4.13
C LEU A 261 -16.40 -9.13 4.68
N MET A 262 -16.55 -8.46 5.83
CA MET A 262 -15.44 -7.76 6.49
C MET A 262 -14.36 -8.73 6.95
N MET A 263 -14.71 -9.91 7.47
CA MET A 263 -13.74 -10.93 7.88
C MET A 263 -12.94 -11.43 6.68
N VAL A 264 -13.60 -11.71 5.55
CA VAL A 264 -12.93 -12.12 4.31
C VAL A 264 -12.01 -11.02 3.78
N ALA A 265 -12.47 -9.76 3.75
CA ALA A 265 -11.65 -8.63 3.32
C ALA A 265 -10.46 -8.39 4.27
N SER A 266 -10.64 -8.60 5.58
CA SER A 266 -9.56 -8.46 6.58
C SER A 266 -8.54 -9.58 6.44
N LEU A 267 -8.98 -10.82 6.21
CA LEU A 267 -8.10 -11.95 5.92
C LEU A 267 -7.29 -11.71 4.65
N ALA A 268 -7.94 -11.28 3.57
CA ALA A 268 -7.27 -10.92 2.31
C ALA A 268 -6.22 -9.82 2.52
N LEU A 269 -6.56 -8.77 3.29
CA LEU A 269 -5.65 -7.67 3.59
C LEU A 269 -4.45 -8.14 4.40
N PHE A 270 -4.70 -8.94 5.44
CA PHE A 270 -3.64 -9.55 6.23
C PHE A 270 -2.71 -10.39 5.37
N MET A 271 -3.23 -11.25 4.49
CA MET A 271 -2.42 -12.11 3.62
C MET A 271 -1.57 -11.30 2.63
N VAL A 272 -2.13 -10.23 2.04
CA VAL A 272 -1.36 -9.35 1.14
C VAL A 272 -0.22 -8.64 1.89
N LEU A 273 -0.50 -8.09 3.07
CA LEU A 273 0.53 -7.42 3.89
C LEU A 273 1.60 -8.40 4.38
N LEU A 274 1.21 -9.62 4.75
CA LEU A 274 2.13 -10.68 5.16
C LEU A 274 3.05 -11.09 4.00
N ILE A 275 2.50 -11.30 2.80
CA ILE A 275 3.29 -11.62 1.60
C ILE A 275 4.24 -10.47 1.22
N PHE A 276 3.79 -9.22 1.36
CA PHE A 276 4.64 -8.06 1.15
C PHE A 276 5.84 -8.05 2.10
N LEU A 277 5.60 -8.28 3.40
CA LEU A 277 6.66 -8.38 4.41
C LEU A 277 7.62 -9.55 4.10
N MET A 278 7.09 -10.73 3.82
CA MET A 278 7.89 -11.90 3.43
C MET A 278 8.76 -11.60 2.21
N GLY A 279 8.16 -11.01 1.17
CA GLY A 279 8.86 -10.61 -0.06
C GLY A 279 10.04 -9.70 0.21
N ALA A 280 9.90 -8.77 1.14
CA ALA A 280 10.99 -7.89 1.50
C ALA A 280 12.10 -8.57 2.33
N ILE A 281 11.74 -9.49 3.24
CA ILE A 281 12.73 -10.34 3.94
C ILE A 281 13.55 -11.14 2.92
N ILE A 282 12.89 -11.71 1.90
CA ILE A 282 13.53 -12.46 0.81
C ILE A 282 14.45 -11.56 -0.02
N SER A 283 14.00 -10.36 -0.39
CA SER A 283 14.83 -9.39 -1.11
C SER A 283 16.08 -8.98 -0.31
N ASN A 284 15.95 -8.79 1.00
CA ASN A 284 17.07 -8.48 1.87
C ASN A 284 18.06 -9.64 1.95
N ALA A 285 17.58 -10.87 2.14
CA ALA A 285 18.42 -12.06 2.16
C ALA A 285 19.20 -12.23 0.84
N GLY A 286 18.54 -12.03 -0.30
CA GLY A 286 19.18 -12.05 -1.61
C GLY A 286 20.28 -11.00 -1.74
N LYS A 287 20.06 -9.77 -1.23
CA LYS A 287 21.10 -8.73 -1.19
C LYS A 287 22.29 -9.13 -0.34
N THR A 288 22.06 -9.50 0.92
CA THR A 288 23.14 -9.88 1.84
C THR A 288 23.91 -11.12 1.36
N GLY A 289 23.27 -12.02 0.61
CA GLY A 289 23.94 -13.18 0.02
C GLY A 289 24.88 -12.82 -1.14
N THR A 290 24.66 -11.70 -1.83
CA THR A 290 25.60 -11.22 -2.88
C THR A 290 26.80 -10.46 -2.32
N GLU A 291 26.78 -10.09 -1.05
CA GLU A 291 27.85 -9.35 -0.37
C GLU A 291 28.91 -10.28 0.26
N VAL A 292 28.72 -11.60 0.18
CA VAL A 292 29.62 -12.66 0.68
C VAL A 292 30.40 -13.27 -0.47
#